data_AF-A0A917N964-F1
#
_entry.id   AF-A0A917N964-F1
#
_cell.length_a   1.000
_cell.length_b   1.000
_cell.length_c   1.000
_cell.angle_alpha   90.00
_cell.angle_beta   90.00
_cell.angle_gamma   90.00
#
_symmetry.space_group_name_H-M   'P 1'
#
loop_
_entity.id
_entity.type
_entity.pdbx_description
1 polymer ?
#
loop_
_entity_poly.entity_id
_entity_poly.type
_entity_poly.pdbx_seq_one_letter_code
_entity_poly.pdbx_strand_id
1 'polypeptide(L)'
;MILLPDSFKRSRSLKKSLKKPFCFTVDSAFPAVIHACATTSDRTHRTWITPEMINAYIKLHELGYAHSVEVWQDTKLVGGLYGLSLGGVFFGESMFHKVRDTSKLAFSYLSQLLKIWNFDFIDCQLPTHHLSSLGATIISRHDYLAWLNNSLKKPTRIGSWKNDAFDAFAKSSV
;
A
#
# COMPACT_ATOMS: atom_id res chain seq x y z
N MET A 1 -12.36 -6.83 3.91
CA MET A 1 -11.30 -7.41 4.75
C MET A 1 -10.39 -6.27 5.19
N ILE A 2 -9.87 -6.28 6.41
CA ILE A 2 -9.02 -5.17 6.89
C ILE A 2 -7.67 -5.67 7.40
N LEU A 3 -6.67 -4.78 7.43
CA LEU A 3 -5.42 -4.97 8.14
C LEU A 3 -5.19 -3.79 9.08
N LEU A 4 -5.02 -4.06 10.38
CA LEU A 4 -4.49 -3.04 11.31
C LEU A 4 -3.00 -2.84 11.03
N PRO A 5 -2.48 -1.60 10.99
CA PRO A 5 -1.07 -1.34 10.68
C PRO A 5 -0.08 -2.14 11.57
N ASP A 6 -0.44 -2.33 12.84
CA ASP A 6 0.33 -3.10 13.83
C ASP A 6 0.27 -4.62 13.67
N SER A 7 -0.72 -5.12 12.93
CA SER A 7 -0.98 -6.56 12.82
C SER A 7 -0.27 -7.21 11.62
N PHE A 8 0.54 -6.47 10.87
CA PHE A 8 1.24 -7.03 9.71
C PHE A 8 2.19 -8.16 10.12
N LYS A 9 1.94 -9.37 9.61
CA LYS A 9 2.72 -10.57 9.92
C LYS A 9 3.86 -10.75 8.93
N ARG A 10 5.09 -10.67 9.44
CA ARG A 10 6.30 -11.01 8.68
C ARG A 10 6.67 -12.47 8.88
N SER A 11 6.45 -13.29 7.85
CA SER A 11 6.91 -14.68 7.84
C SER A 11 8.45 -14.75 7.97
N ARG A 12 8.98 -15.91 8.38
CA ARG A 12 10.43 -16.12 8.49
C ARG A 12 11.14 -15.89 7.15
N SER A 13 10.53 -16.28 6.03
CA SER A 13 11.08 -16.02 4.69
C SER A 13 11.04 -14.55 4.32
N LEU A 14 9.96 -13.83 4.65
CA LEU A 14 9.86 -12.39 4.39
C LEU A 14 10.91 -11.60 5.19
N LYS A 15 11.16 -11.99 6.44
CA LYS A 15 12.25 -11.41 7.26
C LYS A 15 13.64 -11.62 6.63
N LYS A 16 13.85 -12.71 5.89
CA LYS A 16 15.09 -12.92 5.11
C LYS A 16 15.13 -12.01 3.88
N SER A 17 14.00 -11.85 3.18
CA SER A 17 13.91 -10.96 2.01
C SER A 17 14.18 -9.50 2.36
N LEU A 18 13.82 -9.04 3.57
CA LEU A 18 14.16 -7.70 4.08
C LEU A 18 15.66 -7.42 4.21
N LYS A 19 16.51 -8.45 4.26
CA LYS A 19 17.98 -8.28 4.35
C LYS A 19 18.65 -8.03 3.00
N LYS A 20 17.90 -8.14 1.91
CA LYS A 20 18.41 -7.87 0.56
C LYS A 20 18.51 -6.35 0.34
N PRO A 21 19.39 -5.89 -0.56
CA PRO A 21 19.62 -4.47 -0.80
C PRO A 21 18.49 -3.87 -1.66
N PHE A 22 17.28 -3.80 -1.10
CA PHE A 22 16.15 -3.10 -1.71
C PHE A 22 16.08 -1.67 -1.19
N CYS A 23 15.73 -0.73 -2.06
CA CYS A 23 15.41 0.65 -1.69
C CYS A 23 13.89 0.85 -1.73
N PHE A 24 13.36 1.63 -0.79
CA PHE A 24 11.94 1.93 -0.70
C PHE A 24 11.73 3.42 -0.92
N THR A 25 10.73 3.77 -1.73
CA THR A 25 10.28 5.15 -1.87
C THR A 25 8.76 5.21 -1.75
N VAL A 26 8.25 6.43 -1.58
CA VAL A 26 6.81 6.73 -1.58
C VAL A 26 6.58 7.85 -2.57
N ASP A 27 5.46 7.78 -3.30
CA ASP A 27 5.02 8.83 -4.24
C ASP A 27 6.08 9.25 -5.26
N SER A 28 7.01 8.36 -5.59
CA SER A 28 8.14 8.68 -6.47
C SER A 28 7.94 8.17 -7.89
N ALA A 29 7.08 7.17 -8.09
CA ALA A 29 6.80 6.64 -9.42
C ALA A 29 5.36 6.10 -9.54
N PHE A 30 4.36 6.85 -9.04
CA PHE A 30 2.96 6.43 -9.05
C PHE A 30 2.46 5.94 -10.42
N PRO A 31 2.67 6.66 -11.55
CA PRO A 31 2.27 6.16 -12.86
C PRO A 31 2.89 4.79 -13.20
N ALA A 32 4.19 4.60 -12.90
CA ALA A 32 4.87 3.33 -13.16
C ALA A 32 4.31 2.18 -12.31
N VAL A 33 3.93 2.46 -11.06
CA VAL A 33 3.32 1.47 -10.15
C VAL A 33 1.95 1.02 -10.67
N ILE A 34 1.05 1.95 -11.00
CA ILE A 34 -0.28 1.58 -11.49
C ILE A 34 -0.22 0.87 -12.84
N HIS A 35 0.66 1.30 -13.75
CA HIS A 35 0.90 0.58 -15.01
C HIS A 35 1.43 -0.84 -14.77
N ALA A 36 2.34 -1.04 -13.81
CA ALA A 36 2.84 -2.37 -13.48
C ALA A 36 1.75 -3.25 -12.84
N CYS A 37 0.88 -2.69 -12.00
CA CYS A 37 -0.30 -3.37 -11.47
C CYS A 37 -1.28 -3.80 -12.58
N ALA A 38 -1.42 -3.00 -13.64
CA ALA A 38 -2.30 -3.30 -14.77
C ALA A 38 -1.75 -4.42 -15.69
N THR A 39 -0.42 -4.54 -15.79
CA THR A 39 0.27 -5.34 -16.82
C THR A 39 1.03 -6.57 -16.31
N THR A 40 1.00 -6.84 -15.00
CA THR A 40 1.65 -8.03 -14.44
C THR A 40 1.12 -9.30 -15.11
N SER A 41 2.04 -10.16 -15.58
CA SER A 41 1.83 -11.29 -16.50
C SER A 41 0.64 -12.19 -16.19
N ASP A 42 0.33 -12.36 -14.90
CA ASP A 42 -0.70 -13.28 -14.44
C ASP A 42 -2.11 -12.65 -14.54
N ARG A 43 -2.18 -11.36 -14.88
CA ARG A 43 -3.39 -10.53 -14.88
C ARG A 43 -3.63 -9.77 -16.19
N THR A 44 -2.75 -9.89 -17.19
CA THR A 44 -2.93 -9.22 -18.49
C THR A 44 -4.29 -9.61 -19.09
N HIS A 45 -5.12 -8.61 -19.42
CA HIS A 45 -6.53 -8.75 -19.84
C HIS A 45 -7.53 -9.26 -18.78
N ARG A 46 -7.17 -9.26 -17.50
CA ARG A 46 -8.03 -9.64 -16.36
C ARG A 46 -8.07 -8.62 -15.23
N THR A 47 -7.43 -7.46 -15.40
CA THR A 47 -7.49 -6.38 -14.41
C THR A 47 -8.65 -5.43 -14.70
N TRP A 48 -9.23 -4.85 -13.64
CA TRP A 48 -10.18 -3.74 -13.74
C TRP A 48 -9.47 -2.40 -14.05
N ILE A 49 -8.14 -2.40 -14.10
CA ILE A 49 -7.28 -1.23 -14.26
C ILE A 49 -7.16 -0.91 -15.76
N THR A 50 -8.23 -0.35 -16.32
CA THR A 50 -8.28 0.12 -17.71
C THR A 50 -7.46 1.41 -17.90
N PRO A 51 -7.16 1.84 -19.13
CA PRO A 51 -6.50 3.13 -19.39
C PRO A 51 -7.21 4.32 -18.74
N GLU A 52 -8.54 4.32 -18.71
CA GLU A 52 -9.36 5.36 -18.08
C GLU A 52 -9.14 5.37 -16.56
N MET A 53 -9.12 4.20 -15.93
CA MET A 53 -8.83 4.07 -14.51
C MET A 53 -7.41 4.52 -14.18
N ILE A 54 -6.42 4.20 -15.01
CA ILE A 54 -5.05 4.66 -14.83
C ILE A 54 -5.01 6.19 -14.79
N ASN A 55 -5.63 6.85 -15.77
CA ASN A 55 -5.68 8.31 -15.82
C ASN A 55 -6.41 8.91 -14.61
N ALA A 56 -7.53 8.31 -14.18
CA ALA A 56 -8.26 8.77 -13.01
C ALA A 56 -7.42 8.69 -11.72
N TYR A 57 -6.71 7.58 -11.50
CA TYR A 57 -5.85 7.43 -10.33
C TYR A 57 -4.60 8.29 -10.37
N ILE A 58 -4.01 8.52 -11.55
CA ILE A 58 -2.93 9.50 -11.71
C ILE A 58 -3.44 10.90 -11.34
N LYS A 59 -4.66 11.26 -11.77
CA LYS A 59 -5.27 12.53 -11.37
C LYS A 59 -5.49 12.62 -9.86
N LEU A 60 -5.94 11.54 -9.23
CA LEU A 60 -6.08 11.49 -7.76
C LEU A 60 -4.73 11.60 -7.04
N HIS A 61 -3.66 11.06 -7.62
CA HIS A 61 -2.31 11.22 -7.11
C HIS A 61 -1.82 12.67 -7.20
N GLU A 62 -2.04 13.33 -8.35
CA GLU A 62 -1.75 14.76 -8.52
C GLU A 62 -2.52 15.65 -7.55
N LEU A 63 -3.76 15.28 -7.23
CA LEU A 63 -4.59 15.94 -6.23
C LEU A 63 -4.19 15.59 -4.78
N GLY A 64 -3.25 14.67 -4.60
CA GLY A 64 -2.70 14.28 -3.30
C GLY A 64 -3.52 13.27 -2.51
N TYR A 65 -4.46 12.57 -3.15
CA TYR A 65 -5.31 11.54 -2.51
C TYR A 65 -4.80 10.12 -2.72
N ALA A 66 -4.15 9.87 -3.86
CA ALA A 66 -3.63 8.54 -4.20
C ALA A 66 -2.12 8.49 -3.94
N HIS A 67 -1.67 7.39 -3.34
CA HIS A 67 -0.27 7.22 -2.94
C HIS A 67 0.26 5.87 -3.37
N SER A 68 1.56 5.82 -3.63
CA SER A 68 2.27 4.60 -4.00
C SER A 68 3.45 4.33 -3.08
N VAL A 69 3.74 3.04 -2.89
CA VAL A 69 5.00 2.58 -2.30
C VAL A 69 5.74 1.79 -3.36
N GLU A 70 6.99 2.18 -3.60
CA GLU A 70 7.85 1.54 -4.57
C GLU A 70 8.96 0.73 -3.90
N VAL A 71 9.30 -0.41 -4.50
CA VAL A 71 10.45 -1.23 -4.12
C VAL A 71 11.39 -1.31 -5.31
N TRP A 72 12.61 -0.83 -5.10
CA TRP A 72 13.67 -0.75 -6.09
C TRP A 72 14.77 -1.74 -5.78
N GLN A 73 15.33 -2.33 -6.83
CA GLN A 73 16.59 -3.04 -6.79
C GLN A 73 17.50 -2.36 -7.80
N ASP A 74 18.59 -1.77 -7.32
CA ASP A 74 19.42 -0.84 -8.08
C ASP A 74 18.54 0.31 -8.63
N THR A 75 18.45 0.46 -9.95
CA THR A 75 17.62 1.47 -10.63
C THR A 75 16.28 0.92 -11.13
N LYS A 76 15.98 -0.36 -10.86
CA LYS A 76 14.81 -1.04 -11.42
C LYS A 76 13.66 -1.10 -10.41
N LEU A 77 12.47 -0.69 -10.86
CA LEU A 77 11.22 -0.87 -10.11
C LEU A 77 10.82 -2.35 -10.13
N VAL A 78 10.99 -3.03 -9.00
CA VAL A 78 10.81 -4.50 -8.86
C VAL A 78 9.58 -4.91 -8.06
N GLY A 79 8.87 -3.96 -7.47
CA GLY A 79 7.58 -4.20 -6.81
C GLY A 79 6.98 -2.91 -6.29
N GLY A 80 5.73 -2.99 -5.85
CA GLY A 80 5.05 -1.85 -5.28
C GLY A 80 3.57 -2.08 -5.10
N LEU A 81 2.91 -1.06 -4.57
CA LEU A 81 1.47 -0.99 -4.39
C LEU A 81 0.99 0.45 -4.51
N TYR A 82 -0.29 0.64 -4.76
CA TYR A 82 -0.94 1.94 -4.65
C TYR A 82 -2.29 1.84 -3.96
N GLY A 83 -2.76 2.98 -3.47
CA GLY A 83 -4.04 3.11 -2.80
C GLY A 83 -4.44 4.55 -2.55
N LEU A 84 -5.54 4.74 -1.82
CA LEU A 84 -6.08 6.06 -1.48
C LEU A 84 -5.96 6.33 0.02
N SER A 85 -5.64 7.57 0.40
CA SER A 85 -5.81 8.07 1.77
C SER A 85 -7.13 8.81 1.89
N LEU A 86 -8.02 8.37 2.79
CA LEU A 86 -9.21 9.12 3.18
C LEU A 86 -9.44 8.97 4.69
N GLY A 87 -9.45 10.10 5.40
CA GLY A 87 -9.44 10.12 6.87
C GLY A 87 -8.34 9.24 7.45
N GLY A 88 -8.70 8.40 8.43
CA GLY A 88 -7.81 7.43 9.07
C GLY A 88 -7.65 6.10 8.32
N VAL A 89 -8.10 5.99 7.07
CA VAL A 89 -8.11 4.74 6.31
C VAL A 89 -7.21 4.84 5.08
N PHE A 90 -6.44 3.78 4.83
CA PHE A 90 -5.78 3.58 3.56
C PHE A 90 -6.51 2.50 2.75
N PHE A 91 -7.02 2.84 1.59
CA PHE A 91 -7.72 1.91 0.70
C PHE A 91 -6.70 1.29 -0.25
N GLY A 92 -6.31 0.04 0.00
CA GLY A 92 -5.35 -0.67 -0.84
C GLY A 92 -6.00 -1.14 -2.14
N GLU A 93 -5.59 -0.58 -3.27
CA GLU A 93 -6.21 -0.86 -4.57
C GLU A 93 -5.55 -2.03 -5.28
N SER A 94 -4.23 -2.00 -5.44
CA SER A 94 -3.50 -3.09 -6.09
C SER A 94 -2.02 -3.08 -5.74
N MET A 95 -1.37 -4.20 -6.01
CA MET A 95 0.06 -4.40 -5.81
C MET A 95 0.63 -5.31 -6.90
N PHE A 96 1.91 -5.14 -7.20
CA PHE A 96 2.65 -5.96 -8.16
C PHE A 96 4.02 -6.34 -7.61
N HIS A 97 4.60 -7.38 -8.21
CA HIS A 97 5.97 -7.78 -7.95
C HIS A 97 6.59 -8.33 -9.24
N LYS A 98 7.86 -7.98 -9.48
CA LYS A 98 8.72 -8.57 -10.53
C LYS A 98 9.81 -9.45 -9.92
N VAL A 99 10.18 -9.17 -8.67
CA VAL A 99 11.09 -9.99 -7.86
C VAL A 99 10.30 -10.57 -6.70
N ARG A 100 10.63 -11.82 -6.31
CA ARG A 100 9.93 -12.52 -5.24
C ARG A 100 9.85 -11.68 -3.96
N ASP A 101 8.65 -11.68 -3.37
CA ASP A 101 8.27 -11.00 -2.11
C ASP A 101 8.23 -9.48 -2.13
N THR A 102 8.58 -8.78 -3.22
CA THR A 102 8.66 -7.30 -3.21
C THR A 102 7.32 -6.61 -2.99
N SER A 103 6.19 -7.17 -3.43
CA SER A 103 4.86 -6.64 -3.08
C SER A 103 4.57 -6.73 -1.57
N LYS A 104 4.99 -7.83 -0.92
CA LYS A 104 4.85 -8.00 0.55
C LYS A 104 5.79 -7.06 1.30
N LEU A 105 6.98 -6.80 0.76
CA LEU A 105 7.90 -5.81 1.31
C LEU A 105 7.31 -4.40 1.21
N ALA A 106 6.74 -4.03 0.06
CA ALA A 106 6.01 -2.76 -0.11
C ALA A 106 4.88 -2.64 0.92
N PHE A 107 4.11 -3.71 1.11
CA PHE A 107 2.99 -3.71 2.07
C PHE A 107 3.47 -3.66 3.53
N SER A 108 4.56 -4.33 3.86
CA SER A 108 5.19 -4.22 5.18
C SER A 108 5.75 -2.81 5.43
N TYR A 109 6.29 -2.14 4.40
CA TYR A 109 6.78 -0.78 4.50
C TYR A 109 5.62 0.20 4.72
N LEU A 110 4.56 0.10 3.89
CA LEU A 110 3.33 0.87 4.05
C LEU A 110 2.74 0.69 5.45
N SER A 111 2.59 -0.55 5.94
CA SER A 111 1.98 -0.82 7.24
C SER A 111 2.75 -0.16 8.39
N GLN A 112 4.08 -0.09 8.31
CA GLN A 112 4.88 0.64 9.29
C GLN A 112 4.68 2.15 9.19
N LEU A 113 4.63 2.68 7.98
CA LEU A 113 4.43 4.11 7.77
C LEU A 113 3.06 4.57 8.29
N LEU A 114 2.02 3.82 7.95
CA LEU A 114 0.65 4.08 8.41
C LEU A 114 0.49 3.95 9.92
N LYS A 115 1.25 3.03 10.56
CA LYS A 115 1.35 2.97 12.02
C LYS A 115 1.92 4.27 12.59
N ILE A 116 3.06 4.74 12.07
CA ILE A 116 3.70 5.99 12.54
C ILE A 116 2.75 7.18 12.38
N TRP A 117 1.93 7.19 11.33
CA TRP A 117 0.94 8.22 11.06
C TRP A 117 -0.44 7.99 11.70
N ASN A 118 -0.58 7.01 12.60
CA ASN A 118 -1.80 6.74 13.35
C ASN A 118 -3.05 6.52 12.47
N PHE A 119 -2.89 5.86 11.32
CA PHE A 119 -4.02 5.32 10.56
C PHE A 119 -4.70 4.20 11.35
N ASP A 120 -6.03 4.11 11.24
CA ASP A 120 -6.84 3.12 11.95
C ASP A 120 -6.68 1.74 11.31
N PHE A 121 -6.86 1.65 10.00
CA PHE A 121 -6.75 0.40 9.26
C PHE A 121 -6.51 0.60 7.77
N ILE A 122 -6.11 -0.49 7.13
CA ILE A 122 -5.96 -0.63 5.69
C ILE A 122 -7.14 -1.46 5.19
N ASP A 123 -7.98 -0.88 4.32
CA ASP A 123 -8.99 -1.66 3.61
C ASP A 123 -8.30 -2.50 2.53
N CYS A 124 -8.43 -3.82 2.66
CA CYS A 124 -7.86 -4.78 1.72
C CYS A 124 -8.93 -5.37 0.79
N GLN A 125 -10.16 -4.84 0.82
CA GLN A 125 -11.27 -5.20 -0.03
C GLN A 125 -11.62 -6.70 0.08
N LEU A 126 -11.27 -7.50 -0.93
CA LEU A 126 -11.64 -8.90 -1.06
C LEU A 126 -10.76 -9.82 -0.19
N PRO A 127 -11.36 -10.80 0.49
CA PRO A 127 -10.61 -11.77 1.27
C PRO A 127 -9.77 -12.66 0.35
N THR A 128 -8.47 -12.73 0.61
CA THR A 128 -7.57 -13.68 -0.07
C THR A 128 -6.67 -14.36 0.95
N HIS A 129 -6.31 -15.62 0.69
CA HIS A 129 -5.34 -16.34 1.52
C HIS A 129 -4.01 -15.58 1.63
N HIS A 130 -3.61 -14.90 0.55
CA HIS A 130 -2.43 -14.05 0.52
C HIS A 130 -2.49 -12.97 1.61
N LEU A 131 -3.57 -12.17 1.64
CA LEU A 131 -3.76 -11.11 2.64
C LEU A 131 -3.91 -11.66 4.06
N SER A 132 -4.65 -12.77 4.24
CA SER A 132 -4.76 -13.44 5.55
C SER A 132 -3.40 -13.84 6.11
N SER A 133 -2.51 -14.37 5.26
CA SER A 133 -1.15 -14.77 5.65
C SER A 133 -0.28 -13.60 6.10
N LEU A 134 -0.62 -12.38 5.67
CA LEU A 134 0.05 -11.12 6.04
C LEU A 134 -0.58 -10.46 7.26
N GLY A 135 -1.60 -11.07 7.89
CA GLY A 135 -2.23 -10.58 9.11
C GLY A 135 -3.56 -9.86 8.89
N ALA A 136 -4.05 -9.76 7.65
CA ALA A 136 -5.38 -9.21 7.40
C ALA A 136 -6.46 -10.13 7.99
N THR A 137 -7.55 -9.52 8.46
CA THR A 137 -8.67 -10.21 9.12
C THR A 137 -9.98 -9.88 8.43
N ILE A 138 -10.90 -10.83 8.46
CA ILE A 138 -12.27 -10.62 8.01
C ILE A 138 -13.06 -10.13 9.22
N ILE A 139 -13.74 -9.00 9.04
CA ILE A 139 -14.70 -8.45 10.01
C ILE A 139 -16.08 -8.42 9.39
N SER A 140 -17.13 -8.33 10.21
CA SER A 140 -18.48 -8.22 9.69
C SER A 140 -18.66 -6.91 8.90
N ARG A 141 -19.61 -6.88 7.97
CA ARG A 141 -19.96 -5.64 7.25
C ARG A 141 -20.41 -4.55 8.22
N HIS A 142 -21.11 -4.93 9.29
CA HIS A 142 -21.57 -3.99 10.33
C HIS A 142 -20.39 -3.31 11.01
N ASP A 143 -19.41 -4.09 11.49
CA ASP A 143 -18.21 -3.56 12.15
C ASP A 143 -17.38 -2.71 11.19
N TYR A 144 -17.22 -3.16 9.93
CA TYR A 144 -16.50 -2.42 8.90
C TYR A 144 -17.10 -1.04 8.68
N LEU A 145 -18.42 -0.94 8.51
CA LEU A 145 -19.10 0.34 8.29
C LEU A 145 -19.00 1.25 9.52
N ALA A 146 -19.09 0.69 10.73
CA ALA A 146 -18.91 1.46 11.96
C ALA A 146 -17.49 2.03 12.07
N TRP A 147 -16.47 1.22 11.81
CA TRP A 147 -15.06 1.63 11.83
C TRP A 147 -14.77 2.66 10.74
N LEU A 148 -15.26 2.42 9.53
CA LEU A 148 -15.12 3.32 8.39
C LEU A 148 -15.73 4.69 8.72
N ASN A 149 -16.96 4.74 9.21
CA ASN A 149 -17.64 6.00 9.53
C ASN A 149 -16.89 6.81 10.60
N ASN A 150 -16.29 6.15 11.58
CA ASN A 150 -15.47 6.83 12.59
C ASN A 150 -14.12 7.30 12.03
N SER A 151 -13.47 6.47 11.23
CA SER A 151 -12.15 6.76 10.66
C SER A 151 -12.20 7.90 9.63
N LEU A 152 -13.30 8.00 8.86
CA LEU A 152 -13.51 9.10 7.90
C LEU A 152 -13.73 10.47 8.54
N LYS A 153 -13.96 10.54 9.87
CA LYS A 153 -14.01 11.82 10.61
C LYS A 153 -12.63 12.41 10.89
N LYS A 154 -11.56 11.61 10.78
CA LYS A 154 -10.18 12.10 10.90
C LYS A 154 -9.82 12.94 9.67
N PRO A 155 -8.85 13.87 9.78
CA PRO A 155 -8.36 14.60 8.62
C PRO A 155 -7.72 13.64 7.61
N THR A 156 -8.03 13.82 6.33
CA THR A 156 -7.34 13.12 5.25
C THR A 156 -5.92 13.65 5.09
N ARG A 157 -4.94 12.75 4.94
CA ARG A 157 -3.55 13.11 4.68
C ARG A 157 -3.34 13.41 3.19
N ILE A 158 -3.76 14.59 2.77
CA ILE A 158 -3.65 15.06 1.38
C ILE A 158 -2.26 15.64 1.10
N GLY A 159 -1.71 15.38 -0.08
CA GLY A 159 -0.46 15.97 -0.58
C GLY A 159 0.57 14.90 -0.94
N SER A 160 1.80 15.30 -1.27
CA SER A 160 2.86 14.33 -1.56
C SER A 160 3.42 13.71 -0.29
N TRP A 161 3.47 12.37 -0.22
CA TRP A 161 4.06 11.63 0.90
C TRP A 161 5.57 11.44 0.78
N LYS A 162 6.19 11.91 -0.30
CA LYS A 162 7.58 11.59 -0.67
C LYS A 162 8.60 11.97 0.42
N ASN A 163 8.54 13.19 0.92
CA ASN A 163 9.46 13.67 1.96
C ASN A 163 9.00 13.24 3.36
N ASP A 164 7.69 13.23 3.59
CA ASP A 164 7.09 12.88 4.88
C ASP A 164 7.44 11.46 5.32
N ALA A 165 7.53 10.52 4.36
CA ALA A 165 7.87 9.14 4.66
C ALA A 165 9.29 9.00 5.20
N PHE A 166 10.25 9.73 4.63
CA PHE A 166 11.63 9.75 5.12
C PHE A 166 11.69 10.29 6.56
N ASP A 167 11.03 11.42 6.81
CA ASP A 167 10.99 12.06 8.13
C ASP A 167 10.33 11.16 9.19
N ALA A 168 9.29 10.41 8.81
CA ALA A 168 8.58 9.50 9.71
C ALA A 168 9.51 8.40 10.25
N PHE A 169 10.30 7.76 9.38
CA PHE A 169 11.23 6.72 9.80
C PHE A 169 12.44 7.25 10.57
N ALA A 170 12.91 8.46 10.21
CA ALA A 170 13.99 9.12 10.95
C ALA A 170 13.58 9.41 12.40
N LYS A 171 12.34 9.88 12.61
CA LYS A 171 11.80 10.21 13.95
C LYS A 171 11.38 8.98 14.77
N SER A 172 11.01 7.88 14.13
CA SER A 172 10.62 6.64 14.83
C SER A 172 11.80 5.78 15.30
N SER A 173 13.03 6.14 14.91
CA SER A 173 14.26 5.41 15.23
C SER A 173 15.01 6.00 16.45
N VAL A 174 14.39 6.96 17.13
CA VAL A 174 14.80 7.55 18.42
C VAL A 174 13.87 7.02 19.51
#